data_AF-A0A7S3HQB1-F1
#
_entry.id   AF-A0A7S3HQB1-F1
#
_cell.length_a   1.000
_cell.length_b   1.000
_cell.length_c   1.000
_cell.angle_alpha   90.00
_cell.angle_beta   90.00
_cell.angle_gamma   90.00
#
_symmetry.space_group_name_H-M   'P 1'
#
loop_
_entity.id
_entity.type
_entity.pdbx_description
1 polymer ?
#
loop_
_entity_poly.entity_id
_entity_poly.type
_entity_poly.pdbx_seq_one_letter_code
_entity_poly.pdbx_strand_id
1 'polypeptide(L)'
;VVAGGVGRCRADVKMSGEEFHPFIQETYNICEKYFRDDPNGVLQGQDILRKGPHLSNILNTMTFTEQEAISKFMKEFPNATSRDIWAQFEKLGQEKAKLAVAGSFKMKQESKLFLKDIVLQYTCPRLDINVSKQMNHLLKAPFVVHPKTGRVCVPIDLAKMDSFDPAEVPTIGRLVDEMNRGVDVRQTSLREYTHYFEEQFLKPLEK
;
A
#
# COMPACT_ATOMS: atom_id res chain seq x y z
N VAL A 1 11.13 6.72 -3.10
CA VAL A 1 9.99 7.25 -2.31
C VAL A 1 9.99 6.60 -0.95
N VAL A 2 9.69 5.30 -0.88
CA VAL A 2 9.89 4.51 0.34
C VAL A 2 11.20 3.74 0.23
N ALA A 3 12.12 4.00 1.15
CA ALA A 3 13.41 3.33 1.25
C ALA A 3 13.80 3.14 2.73
N GLY A 4 14.62 2.14 3.01
CA GLY A 4 15.07 1.80 4.36
C GLY A 4 14.40 0.54 4.93
N GLY A 5 15.06 -0.03 5.94
CA GLY A 5 14.70 -1.31 6.55
C GLY A 5 13.61 -1.23 7.63
N VAL A 6 13.60 -2.23 8.51
CA VAL A 6 12.63 -2.38 9.61
C VAL A 6 12.64 -1.14 10.52
N GLY A 7 11.46 -0.72 10.97
CA GLY A 7 11.30 0.37 11.94
C GLY A 7 11.14 1.78 11.36
N ARG A 8 11.26 1.96 10.03
CA ARG A 8 10.93 3.24 9.38
C ARG A 8 9.43 3.51 9.40
N CYS A 9 9.05 4.70 9.85
CA CYS A 9 7.66 5.17 9.97
C CYS A 9 7.35 6.42 9.11
N ARG A 10 8.34 6.91 8.35
CA ARG A 10 8.20 7.97 7.34
C ARG A 10 8.94 7.60 6.07
N ALA A 11 8.35 7.95 4.93
CA ALA A 11 8.98 7.85 3.63
C ALA A 11 10.12 8.86 3.51
N ASP A 12 11.12 8.58 2.68
CA ASP A 12 12.25 9.46 2.41
C ASP A 12 12.00 10.22 1.10
N VAL A 13 10.99 11.09 1.14
CA VAL A 13 10.56 11.85 -0.04
C VAL A 13 11.33 13.16 -0.11
N LYS A 14 11.95 13.41 -1.26
CA LYS A 14 12.65 14.67 -1.54
C LYS A 14 11.78 15.56 -2.41
N MET A 15 11.66 16.82 -2.02
CA MET A 15 11.00 17.86 -2.82
C MET A 15 12.02 18.61 -3.67
N SER A 16 11.60 19.05 -4.86
CA SER A 16 12.39 19.96 -5.70
C SER A 16 11.81 21.37 -5.52
N GLY A 17 12.51 22.22 -4.76
CA GLY A 17 11.93 23.50 -4.35
C GLY A 17 10.75 23.31 -3.39
N GLU A 18 9.66 24.03 -3.63
CA GLU A 18 8.45 23.98 -2.80
C GLU A 18 7.37 23.01 -3.30
N GLU A 19 7.60 22.33 -4.42
CA GLU A 19 6.62 21.47 -5.07
C GLU A 19 7.06 19.99 -5.09
N PHE A 20 6.07 19.11 -5.14
CA PHE A 20 6.30 17.68 -5.36
C PHE A 20 6.53 17.41 -6.83
N HIS A 21 7.37 16.43 -7.11
CA HIS A 21 7.41 15.85 -8.45
C HIS A 21 6.01 15.27 -8.79
N PRO A 22 5.46 15.48 -10.00
CA PRO A 22 4.11 15.06 -10.37
C PRO A 22 3.78 13.61 -10.03
N PHE A 23 4.69 12.69 -10.36
CA PHE A 23 4.57 11.26 -10.02
C PHE A 23 4.34 11.00 -8.52
N ILE A 24 5.02 11.75 -7.63
CA ILE A 24 4.88 11.57 -6.19
C ILE A 24 3.52 12.09 -5.72
N GLN A 25 3.07 13.21 -6.29
CA GLN A 25 1.77 13.77 -5.97
C GLN A 25 0.63 12.83 -6.42
N GLU A 26 0.74 12.25 -7.61
CA GLU A 26 -0.24 11.28 -8.11
C GLU A 26 -0.24 10.00 -7.27
N THR A 27 0.95 9.47 -6.95
CA THR A 27 1.11 8.31 -6.06
C THR A 27 0.48 8.59 -4.69
N TYR A 28 0.70 9.77 -4.12
CA TYR A 28 0.10 10.17 -2.85
C TYR A 28 -1.43 10.18 -2.92
N ASN A 29 -2.01 10.77 -3.98
CA ASN A 29 -3.46 10.84 -4.13
C ASN A 29 -4.12 9.44 -4.15
N ILE A 30 -3.47 8.47 -4.79
CA ILE A 30 -3.92 7.07 -4.78
C ILE A 30 -3.75 6.48 -3.38
N CYS A 31 -2.56 6.61 -2.79
CA CYS A 31 -2.23 6.06 -1.47
C CYS A 31 -3.15 6.59 -0.37
N GLU A 32 -3.46 7.88 -0.36
CA GLU A 32 -4.28 8.53 0.66
C GLU A 32 -5.69 7.92 0.73
N LYS A 33 -6.29 7.57 -0.42
CA LYS A 33 -7.60 6.92 -0.47
C LYS A 33 -7.58 5.58 0.26
N TYR A 34 -6.59 4.73 -0.01
CA TYR A 34 -6.45 3.41 0.63
C TYR A 34 -5.94 3.50 2.07
N PHE A 35 -5.23 4.57 2.42
CA PHE A 35 -4.80 4.81 3.79
C PHE A 35 -5.99 5.20 4.68
N ARG A 36 -6.79 6.18 4.24
CA ARG A 36 -7.83 6.84 5.05
C ARG A 36 -9.21 6.19 4.91
N ASP A 37 -9.64 5.94 3.68
CA ASP A 37 -11.06 5.75 3.36
C ASP A 37 -11.44 4.29 3.11
N ASP A 38 -10.50 3.44 2.69
CA ASP A 38 -10.74 2.01 2.46
C ASP A 38 -11.09 1.28 3.78
N PRO A 39 -12.27 0.62 3.88
CA PRO A 39 -12.66 -0.18 5.04
C PRO A 39 -11.70 -1.31 5.39
N ASN A 40 -11.03 -1.90 4.39
CA ASN A 40 -10.02 -2.93 4.56
C ASN A 40 -8.59 -2.35 4.59
N GLY A 41 -8.48 -1.03 4.48
CA GLY A 41 -7.23 -0.28 4.37
C GLY A 41 -6.52 -0.05 5.70
N VAL A 42 -5.63 0.94 5.71
CA VAL A 42 -4.64 1.13 6.79
C VAL A 42 -5.27 1.62 8.09
N LEU A 43 -6.08 2.68 8.05
CA LEU A 43 -6.69 3.24 9.26
C LEU A 43 -7.90 2.46 9.75
N GLN A 44 -8.68 1.84 8.85
CA GLN A 44 -9.93 1.17 9.23
C GLN A 44 -9.74 -0.34 9.43
N GLY A 45 -9.23 -1.03 8.40
CA GLY A 45 -9.08 -2.49 8.43
C GLY A 45 -7.96 -2.92 9.38
N GLN A 46 -6.78 -2.30 9.25
CA GLN A 46 -5.61 -2.66 10.04
C GLN A 46 -5.57 -1.95 11.40
N ASP A 47 -6.15 -0.74 11.49
CA ASP A 47 -6.24 0.06 12.73
C ASP A 47 -4.84 0.30 13.37
N ILE A 48 -3.85 0.63 12.54
CA ILE A 48 -2.42 0.66 12.90
C ILE A 48 -2.03 1.71 13.95
N LEU A 49 -2.81 2.78 14.13
CA LEU A 49 -2.48 3.82 15.11
C LEU A 49 -3.01 3.48 16.50
N ARG A 50 -4.02 2.60 16.57
CA ARG A 50 -4.48 2.03 17.84
C ARG A 50 -3.73 0.75 18.19
N LYS A 51 -3.41 -0.08 17.19
CA LYS A 51 -2.82 -1.41 17.38
C LYS A 51 -1.34 -1.47 16.98
N GLY A 52 -0.56 -2.18 17.78
CA GLY A 52 0.84 -2.45 17.48
C GLY A 52 1.78 -1.24 17.69
N PRO A 53 3.01 -1.30 17.18
CA PRO A 53 4.07 -0.33 17.51
C PRO A 53 4.05 0.94 16.65
N HIS A 54 3.14 1.04 15.66
CA HIS A 54 3.25 2.07 14.62
C HIS A 54 3.05 3.48 15.15
N LEU A 55 2.05 3.70 16.01
CA LEU A 55 1.85 5.02 16.63
C LEU A 55 3.09 5.45 17.41
N SER A 56 3.62 4.60 18.29
CA SER A 56 4.83 4.91 19.07
C SER A 56 6.01 5.25 18.17
N ASN A 57 6.21 4.49 17.09
CA ASN A 57 7.28 4.76 16.12
C ASN A 57 7.09 6.10 15.41
N ILE A 58 5.84 6.45 15.04
CA ILE A 58 5.52 7.75 14.44
C ILE A 58 5.77 8.88 15.44
N LEU A 59 5.30 8.75 16.68
CA LEU A 59 5.49 9.75 17.74
C LEU A 59 6.96 10.01 18.04
N ASN A 60 7.82 8.99 18.03
CA ASN A 60 9.27 9.14 18.23
C ASN A 60 9.96 10.03 17.17
N THR A 61 9.29 10.32 16.04
CA THR A 61 9.80 11.25 15.01
C THR A 61 9.27 12.67 15.15
N MET A 62 8.45 12.94 16.16
CA MET A 62 7.77 14.21 16.39
C MET A 62 8.42 14.99 17.52
N THR A 63 8.10 16.28 17.61
CA THR A 63 8.54 17.11 18.74
C THR A 63 7.87 16.68 20.04
N PHE A 64 8.47 16.99 21.18
CA PHE A 64 7.89 16.65 22.49
C PHE A 64 6.46 17.17 22.64
N THR A 65 6.19 18.42 22.23
CA THR A 65 4.87 19.05 22.31
C THR A 65 3.82 18.33 21.46
N GLU A 66 4.19 17.90 20.24
CA GLU A 66 3.31 17.10 19.37
C GLU A 66 2.99 15.74 19.99
N GLN A 67 4.00 15.08 20.55
CA GLN A 67 3.83 13.80 21.23
C GLN A 67 2.91 13.91 22.43
N GLU A 68 3.06 14.97 23.23
CA GLU A 68 2.22 15.23 24.40
C GLU A 68 0.77 15.49 24.01
N ALA A 69 0.53 16.27 22.94
CA ALA A 69 -0.81 16.55 22.45
C ALA A 69 -1.56 15.27 22.04
N ILE A 70 -0.92 14.39 21.27
CA ILE A 70 -1.50 13.10 20.87
C ILE A 70 -1.66 12.18 22.09
N SER A 71 -0.66 12.11 22.97
CA SER A 71 -0.71 11.27 24.17
C SER A 71 -1.82 11.70 25.14
N LYS A 72 -2.08 13.01 25.25
CA LYS A 72 -3.19 13.56 26.03
C LYS A 72 -4.53 13.12 25.45
N PHE A 73 -4.70 13.26 24.13
CA PHE A 73 -5.90 12.80 23.43
C PHE A 73 -6.15 11.31 23.66
N MET A 74 -5.10 10.48 23.56
CA MET A 74 -5.20 9.04 23.80
C MET A 74 -5.60 8.68 25.24
N LYS A 75 -5.16 9.48 26.23
CA LYS A 75 -5.57 9.29 27.63
C LYS A 75 -7.03 9.67 27.87
N GLU A 76 -7.49 10.73 27.21
CA GLU A 76 -8.87 11.21 27.31
C GLU A 76 -9.85 10.28 26.56
N PHE A 77 -9.40 9.74 25.42
CA PHE A 77 -10.18 8.85 24.56
C PHE A 77 -9.48 7.50 24.38
N PRO A 78 -9.48 6.61 25.42
CA PRO A 78 -8.74 5.35 25.37
C PRO A 78 -9.24 4.37 24.30
N ASN A 79 -10.47 4.56 23.80
CA ASN A 79 -11.08 3.75 22.75
C ASN A 79 -11.02 4.41 21.37
N ALA A 80 -10.27 5.49 21.20
CA ALA A 80 -10.09 6.16 19.92
C ALA A 80 -9.60 5.17 18.84
N THR A 81 -10.27 5.19 17.69
CA THR A 81 -9.86 4.43 16.50
C THR A 81 -8.68 5.10 15.83
N SER A 82 -7.99 4.39 14.93
CA SER A 82 -6.92 5.02 14.16
C SER A 82 -7.38 6.21 13.34
N ARG A 83 -8.66 6.27 12.93
CA ARG A 83 -9.22 7.47 12.26
C ARG A 83 -9.31 8.66 13.21
N ASP A 84 -9.75 8.45 14.44
CA ASP A 84 -9.87 9.51 15.45
C ASP A 84 -8.49 10.08 15.82
N ILE A 85 -7.50 9.20 15.93
CA ILE A 85 -6.09 9.56 16.17
C ILE A 85 -5.53 10.30 14.95
N TRP A 86 -5.79 9.81 13.74
CA TRP A 86 -5.36 10.46 12.49
C TRP A 86 -5.91 11.89 12.36
N ALA A 87 -7.16 12.13 12.76
CA ALA A 87 -7.73 13.47 12.78
C ALA A 87 -6.94 14.45 13.67
N GLN A 88 -6.26 13.97 14.73
CA GLN A 88 -5.36 14.81 15.52
C GLN A 88 -4.04 15.09 14.79
N PHE A 89 -3.50 14.12 14.05
CA PHE A 89 -2.36 14.35 13.17
C PHE A 89 -2.69 15.38 12.08
N GLU A 90 -3.89 15.34 11.51
CA GLU A 90 -4.37 16.32 10.53
C GLU A 90 -4.44 17.73 11.12
N LYS A 91 -4.96 17.90 12.34
CA LYS A 91 -4.96 19.18 13.06
C LYS A 91 -3.54 19.70 13.28
N LEU A 92 -2.63 18.86 13.76
CA LEU A 92 -1.20 19.22 13.92
C LEU A 92 -0.58 19.62 12.57
N GLY A 93 -0.91 18.91 11.49
CA GLY A 93 -0.47 19.25 10.13
C GLY A 93 -0.95 20.64 9.68
N GLN A 94 -2.21 20.98 9.96
CA GLN A 94 -2.76 22.30 9.66
C GLN A 94 -2.09 23.42 10.45
N GLU A 95 -1.82 23.20 11.74
CA GLU A 95 -1.09 24.16 12.59
C GLU A 95 0.34 24.38 12.08
N LYS A 96 1.04 23.29 11.75
CA LYS A 96 2.37 23.36 11.13
C LYS A 96 2.35 24.15 9.82
N ALA A 97 1.37 23.91 8.96
CA ALA A 97 1.23 24.62 7.70
C ALA A 97 1.02 26.12 7.91
N LYS A 98 0.16 26.52 8.88
CA LYS A 98 -0.06 27.93 9.23
C LYS A 98 1.22 28.61 9.71
N LEU A 99 1.96 27.99 10.63
CA LEU A 99 3.21 28.53 11.15
C LEU A 99 4.29 28.62 10.05
N ALA A 100 4.30 27.66 9.11
CA ALA A 100 5.28 27.62 8.04
C ALA A 100 5.11 28.73 6.99
N VAL A 101 3.93 29.35 6.86
CA VAL A 101 3.70 30.45 5.90
C VAL A 101 4.70 31.60 6.09
N ALA A 102 4.89 32.01 7.34
CA ALA A 102 5.88 33.02 7.75
C ALA A 102 7.25 32.42 8.11
N GLY A 103 7.39 31.10 7.98
CA GLY A 103 8.58 30.34 8.36
C GLY A 103 9.64 30.26 7.26
N SER A 104 10.74 29.61 7.60
CA SER A 104 11.83 29.33 6.66
C SER A 104 11.38 28.37 5.55
N PHE A 105 12.12 28.36 4.45
CA PHE A 105 11.92 27.40 3.35
C PHE A 105 11.88 25.94 3.83
N LYS A 106 12.79 25.57 4.74
CA LYS A 106 12.83 24.24 5.35
C LYS A 106 11.53 23.91 6.11
N MET A 107 11.01 24.87 6.88
CA MET A 107 9.77 24.70 7.63
C MET A 107 8.55 24.50 6.71
N LYS A 108 8.51 25.22 5.58
CA LYS A 108 7.49 25.03 4.53
C LYS A 108 7.54 23.61 3.96
N GLN A 109 8.72 23.12 3.60
CA GLN A 109 8.88 21.75 3.09
C GLN A 109 8.47 20.71 4.13
N GLU A 110 8.94 20.81 5.38
CA GLU A 110 8.59 19.89 6.45
C GLU A 110 7.07 19.85 6.71
N SER A 111 6.40 21.02 6.69
CA SER A 111 4.95 21.08 6.85
C SER A 111 4.18 20.35 5.74
N LYS A 112 4.67 20.45 4.48
CA LYS A 112 4.06 19.79 3.32
C LYS A 112 4.31 18.27 3.32
N LEU A 113 5.43 17.82 3.87
CA LEU A 113 5.83 16.41 3.91
C LEU A 113 5.24 15.65 5.10
N PHE A 114 4.97 16.35 6.22
CA PHE A 114 4.64 15.74 7.51
C PHE A 114 3.65 14.56 7.44
N LEU A 115 2.45 14.77 6.91
CA LEU A 115 1.44 13.70 6.79
C LEU A 115 1.69 12.81 5.58
N LYS A 116 2.19 13.39 4.48
CA LYS A 116 2.41 12.69 3.22
C LYS A 116 3.45 11.58 3.35
N ASP A 117 4.51 11.82 4.11
CA ASP A 117 5.56 10.83 4.36
C ASP A 117 5.02 9.63 5.13
N ILE A 118 4.07 9.84 6.03
CA ILE A 118 3.41 8.75 6.77
C ILE A 118 2.51 7.97 5.81
N VAL A 119 1.62 8.64 5.08
CA VAL A 119 0.74 7.97 4.10
C VAL A 119 1.55 7.15 3.10
N LEU A 120 2.59 7.72 2.52
CA LEU A 120 3.45 7.03 1.56
C LEU A 120 4.20 5.86 2.21
N GLN A 121 4.70 6.00 3.45
CA GLN A 121 5.41 4.91 4.12
C GLN A 121 4.59 3.63 4.28
N TYR A 122 3.30 3.80 4.56
CA TYR A 122 2.39 2.70 4.90
C TYR A 122 1.59 2.18 3.72
N THR A 123 1.55 2.90 2.60
CA THR A 123 0.66 2.56 1.47
C THR A 123 1.37 2.52 0.12
N CYS A 124 2.49 3.22 -0.05
CA CYS A 124 3.24 3.19 -1.30
C CYS A 124 3.94 1.84 -1.48
N PRO A 125 3.93 1.25 -2.69
CA PRO A 125 4.61 -0.02 -2.94
C PRO A 125 6.12 0.10 -2.69
N ARG A 126 6.67 -0.94 -2.06
CA ARG A 126 8.12 -1.14 -1.93
C ARG A 126 8.59 -2.04 -3.06
N LEU A 127 9.45 -1.51 -3.92
CA LEU A 127 9.99 -2.26 -5.05
C LEU A 127 11.26 -3.00 -4.63
N ASP A 128 11.32 -4.30 -4.92
CA ASP A 128 12.58 -5.03 -4.87
C ASP A 128 13.40 -4.66 -6.09
N ILE A 129 14.33 -3.73 -5.90
CA ILE A 129 15.10 -3.15 -7.00
C ILE A 129 15.95 -4.17 -7.76
N ASN A 130 16.33 -5.29 -7.12
CA ASN A 130 17.22 -6.27 -7.73
C ASN A 130 16.51 -7.07 -8.83
N VAL A 131 15.17 -7.19 -8.78
CA VAL A 131 14.39 -7.90 -9.81
C VAL A 131 14.26 -7.10 -11.11
N SER A 132 14.53 -5.79 -11.08
CA SER A 132 14.38 -4.89 -12.25
C SER A 132 15.71 -4.31 -12.76
N LYS A 133 16.82 -4.51 -12.04
CA LYS A 133 18.14 -3.94 -12.40
C LYS A 133 18.92 -4.78 -13.39
N GLN A 134 18.84 -6.11 -13.27
CA GLN A 134 19.69 -7.03 -14.02
C GLN A 134 18.89 -7.70 -15.14
N MET A 135 19.41 -7.67 -16.36
CA MET A 135 18.73 -8.27 -17.52
C MET A 135 18.62 -9.80 -17.44
N ASN A 136 19.50 -10.45 -16.67
CA ASN A 136 19.54 -11.90 -16.49
C ASN A 136 18.80 -12.39 -15.23
N HIS A 137 17.97 -11.54 -14.62
CA HIS A 137 17.18 -11.94 -13.46
C HIS A 137 16.11 -12.97 -13.87
N LEU A 138 16.11 -14.13 -13.22
CA LEU A 138 15.12 -15.16 -13.46
C LEU A 138 13.87 -14.89 -12.63
N LEU A 139 12.72 -14.75 -13.30
CA LEU A 139 11.42 -14.58 -12.66
C LEU A 139 10.56 -15.83 -12.86
N LYS A 140 9.63 -16.04 -11.91
CA LYS A 140 8.63 -17.10 -11.97
C LYS A 140 7.74 -16.92 -13.21
N ALA A 141 7.60 -17.97 -14.02
CA ALA A 141 6.70 -17.97 -15.17
C ALA A 141 5.21 -17.90 -14.74
N PRO A 142 4.32 -17.31 -15.55
CA PRO A 142 2.88 -17.41 -15.35
C PRO A 142 2.40 -18.86 -15.31
N PHE A 143 1.27 -19.10 -14.64
CA PHE A 143 0.57 -20.39 -14.50
C PHE A 143 1.33 -21.52 -13.80
N VAL A 144 2.54 -21.29 -13.28
CA VAL A 144 3.22 -22.31 -12.48
C VAL A 144 2.59 -22.43 -11.09
N VAL A 145 2.61 -23.63 -10.52
CA VAL A 145 2.07 -23.91 -9.19
C VAL A 145 3.06 -23.46 -8.11
N HIS A 146 2.60 -22.69 -7.13
CA HIS A 146 3.43 -22.37 -5.96
C HIS A 146 3.55 -23.59 -5.03
N PRO A 147 4.77 -24.09 -4.77
CA PRO A 147 4.96 -25.42 -4.15
C PRO A 147 4.40 -25.52 -2.74
N LYS A 148 4.41 -24.44 -1.95
CA LYS A 148 3.92 -24.47 -0.56
C LYS A 148 2.40 -24.32 -0.45
N THR A 149 1.76 -23.62 -1.38
CA THR A 149 0.33 -23.25 -1.27
C THR A 149 -0.55 -24.02 -2.24
N GLY A 150 0.05 -24.71 -3.22
CA GLY A 150 -0.64 -25.39 -4.31
C GLY A 150 -1.36 -24.44 -5.27
N ARG A 151 -1.33 -23.12 -5.06
CA ARG A 151 -2.03 -22.13 -5.89
C ARG A 151 -1.34 -21.93 -7.23
N VAL A 152 -2.13 -21.79 -8.28
CA VAL A 152 -1.65 -21.44 -9.61
C VAL A 152 -1.31 -19.96 -9.66
N CYS A 153 -0.16 -19.58 -10.22
CA CYS A 153 0.18 -18.17 -10.42
C CYS A 153 -0.56 -17.58 -11.62
N VAL A 154 -1.75 -17.07 -11.37
CA VAL A 154 -2.65 -16.53 -12.39
C VAL A 154 -2.34 -15.06 -12.72
N PRO A 155 -2.54 -14.62 -13.98
CA PRO A 155 -2.60 -13.21 -14.32
C PRO A 155 -3.74 -12.49 -13.59
N ILE A 156 -3.54 -11.20 -13.29
CA ILE A 156 -4.53 -10.37 -12.59
C ILE A 156 -5.17 -9.41 -13.60
N ASP A 157 -6.50 -9.42 -13.65
CA ASP A 157 -7.30 -8.49 -14.45
C ASP A 157 -7.33 -7.11 -13.78
N LEU A 158 -6.74 -6.11 -14.44
CA LEU A 158 -6.65 -4.74 -13.92
C LEU A 158 -8.04 -4.11 -13.72
N ALA A 159 -9.03 -4.47 -14.55
CA ALA A 159 -10.39 -3.95 -14.42
C ALA A 159 -11.14 -4.51 -13.20
N LYS A 160 -10.64 -5.61 -12.63
CA LYS A 160 -11.23 -6.30 -11.47
C LYS A 160 -10.29 -6.36 -10.26
N MET A 161 -9.24 -5.53 -10.25
CA MET A 161 -8.16 -5.59 -9.26
C MET A 161 -8.65 -5.48 -7.82
N ASP A 162 -9.59 -4.57 -7.53
CA ASP A 162 -10.14 -4.38 -6.17
C ASP A 162 -10.92 -5.60 -5.66
N SER A 163 -11.35 -6.50 -6.57
CA SER A 163 -12.09 -7.73 -6.22
C SER A 163 -11.23 -9.00 -6.23
N PHE A 164 -9.94 -8.87 -6.55
CA PHE A 164 -9.04 -10.02 -6.61
C PHE A 164 -8.71 -10.54 -5.21
N ASP A 165 -9.06 -11.78 -4.92
CA ASP A 165 -8.71 -12.45 -3.67
C ASP A 165 -7.62 -13.53 -3.91
N PRO A 166 -6.39 -13.35 -3.37
CA PRO A 166 -5.34 -14.34 -3.45
C PRO A 166 -5.69 -15.70 -2.81
N ALA A 167 -6.64 -15.73 -1.88
CA ALA A 167 -7.08 -16.95 -1.20
C ALA A 167 -7.95 -17.83 -2.12
N GLU A 168 -8.70 -17.22 -3.03
CA GLU A 168 -9.66 -17.91 -3.91
C GLU A 168 -9.05 -18.40 -5.23
N VAL A 169 -7.81 -18.02 -5.52
CA VAL A 169 -7.06 -18.49 -6.69
C VAL A 169 -7.02 -20.03 -6.73
N PRO A 170 -7.32 -20.67 -7.89
CA PRO A 170 -7.36 -22.12 -8.00
C PRO A 170 -6.09 -22.81 -7.53
N THR A 171 -6.25 -23.90 -6.79
CA THR A 171 -5.15 -24.80 -6.43
C THR A 171 -5.06 -25.97 -7.39
N ILE A 172 -3.88 -26.55 -7.53
CA ILE A 172 -3.69 -27.76 -8.34
C ILE A 172 -4.60 -28.91 -7.88
N GLY A 173 -4.80 -29.06 -6.57
CA GLY A 173 -5.72 -30.06 -6.02
C GLY A 173 -7.16 -29.83 -6.47
N ARG A 174 -7.64 -28.58 -6.38
CA ARG A 174 -8.98 -28.21 -6.87
C ARG A 174 -9.15 -28.51 -8.35
N LEU A 175 -8.16 -28.19 -9.18
CA LEU A 175 -8.23 -28.44 -10.62
C LEU A 175 -8.26 -29.95 -10.93
N VAL A 176 -7.47 -30.76 -10.21
CA VAL A 176 -7.50 -32.22 -10.33
C VAL A 176 -8.87 -32.78 -9.93
N ASP A 177 -9.46 -32.28 -8.85
CA ASP A 177 -10.80 -32.71 -8.41
C ASP A 177 -11.89 -32.33 -9.42
N GLU A 178 -11.82 -31.12 -10.00
CA GLU A 178 -12.73 -30.69 -11.07
C GLU A 178 -12.65 -31.62 -12.28
N MET A 179 -11.43 -31.97 -12.73
CA MET A 179 -11.23 -32.89 -13.86
C MET A 179 -11.70 -34.32 -13.54
N ASN A 180 -11.43 -34.83 -12.33
CA ASN A 180 -11.88 -36.16 -11.91
C ASN A 180 -13.42 -36.26 -11.83
N ARG A 181 -14.11 -35.13 -11.62
CA ARG A 181 -15.58 -35.03 -11.68
C ARG A 181 -16.11 -34.91 -13.11
N GLY A 182 -15.25 -34.93 -14.13
CA GLY A 182 -15.62 -34.85 -15.54
C GLY A 182 -15.77 -33.43 -16.08
N VAL A 183 -15.30 -32.40 -15.37
CA VAL A 183 -15.25 -31.03 -15.91
C VAL A 183 -14.23 -30.98 -17.04
N ASP A 184 -14.61 -30.42 -18.19
CA ASP A 184 -13.71 -30.20 -19.32
C ASP A 184 -12.52 -29.31 -18.90
N VAL A 185 -11.31 -29.65 -19.37
CA VAL A 185 -10.07 -28.95 -19.00
C VAL A 185 -10.12 -27.43 -19.29
N ARG A 186 -10.87 -27.01 -20.30
CA ARG A 186 -11.06 -25.60 -20.69
C ARG A 186 -12.16 -24.90 -19.89
N GLN A 187 -12.88 -25.63 -19.04
CA GLN A 187 -14.02 -25.16 -18.25
C GLN A 187 -13.80 -25.26 -16.74
N THR A 188 -12.56 -25.55 -16.32
CA THR A 188 -12.16 -25.53 -14.91
C THR A 188 -12.20 -24.11 -14.34
N SER A 189 -12.03 -24.00 -13.02
CA SER A 189 -11.85 -22.72 -12.33
C SER A 189 -10.66 -21.89 -12.82
N LEU A 190 -9.76 -22.46 -13.63
CA LEU A 190 -8.66 -21.72 -14.25
C LEU A 190 -9.08 -20.92 -15.50
N ARG A 191 -10.26 -21.22 -16.08
CA ARG A 191 -10.72 -20.69 -17.37
C ARG A 191 -10.69 -19.15 -17.44
N GLU A 192 -11.15 -18.47 -16.40
CA GLU A 192 -11.23 -17.01 -16.44
C GLU A 192 -9.86 -16.35 -16.61
N TYR A 193 -8.82 -16.93 -15.99
CA TYR A 193 -7.47 -16.43 -16.03
C TYR A 193 -6.77 -16.73 -17.35
N THR A 194 -6.99 -17.92 -17.92
CA THR A 194 -6.44 -18.26 -19.24
C THR A 194 -7.11 -17.45 -20.34
N HIS A 195 -8.43 -17.28 -20.26
CA HIS A 195 -9.18 -16.45 -21.21
C HIS A 195 -8.73 -14.99 -21.16
N TYR A 196 -8.58 -14.41 -19.96
CA TYR A 196 -8.04 -13.05 -19.81
C TYR A 196 -6.64 -12.95 -20.42
N PHE A 197 -5.74 -13.91 -20.13
CA PHE A 197 -4.38 -13.89 -20.65
C PHE A 197 -4.34 -13.96 -22.18
N GLU A 198 -5.17 -14.80 -22.78
CA GLU A 198 -5.26 -14.92 -24.24
C GLU A 198 -5.84 -13.65 -24.88
N GLU A 199 -7.01 -13.21 -24.44
CA GLU A 199 -7.76 -12.15 -25.11
C GLU A 199 -7.22 -10.74 -24.82
N GLN A 200 -6.83 -10.47 -23.58
CA GLN A 200 -6.49 -9.12 -23.12
C GLN A 200 -4.98 -8.88 -23.08
N PHE A 201 -4.16 -9.93 -23.11
CA PHE A 201 -2.70 -9.79 -23.07
C PHE A 201 -2.02 -10.31 -24.34
N LEU A 202 -2.22 -11.56 -24.74
CA LEU A 202 -1.52 -12.14 -25.91
C LEU A 202 -1.99 -11.55 -27.24
N LYS A 203 -3.31 -11.57 -27.51
CA LYS A 203 -3.84 -11.06 -28.79
C LYS A 203 -3.48 -9.59 -29.09
N PRO A 204 -3.44 -8.66 -28.10
CA PRO A 204 -2.95 -7.31 -28.35
C PRO A 204 -1.45 -7.21 -28.65
N LEU A 205 -0.63 -8.14 -28.17
CA LEU A 205 0.82 -8.16 -28.45
C LEU A 205 1.16 -8.72 -29.84
N GLU A 206 0.27 -9.51 -30.42
CA GLU A 206 0.41 -10.09 -31.76
C GLU A 206 0.02 -9.12 -32.89
N LYS A 207 -0.56 -7.96 -32.54
CA LYS A 207 -0.99 -6.91 -33.47
C LYS A 207 0.04 -5.79 -33.55
#